data_AF-A0A0A2XDZ1-F1
#
_entry.id   AF-A0A0A2XDZ1-F1
#
_cell.length_a   1.000
_cell.length_b   1.000
_cell.length_c   1.000
_cell.angle_alpha   90.00
_cell.angle_beta   90.00
_cell.angle_gamma   90.00
#
_symmetry.space_group_name_H-M   'P 1'
#
loop_
_entity.id
_entity.type
_entity.pdbx_description
1 polymer ?
#
loop_
_entity_poly.entity_id
_entity_poly.type
_entity_poly.pdbx_seq_one_letter_code
_entity_poly.pdbx_strand_id
1 'polypeptide(L)'
;MKIQYLVVISVCLLFSMQSLAKRHYMHSTTNSSSDSTEYSSVISVAKRHYTAPPTSSTSGYIPVISDELMEKCVEIYNQAKWLGEELQNTYVNQYSQTSVNNYNNKVSQHQNMITWFNQNCAGKQSRSACEAAQELNRKNGIKTQSCY
;
A
#
# COMPACT_ATOMS: atom_id res chain seq x y z
N MET A 1 7.95 -34.71 -16.53
CA MET A 1 6.77 -33.98 -15.99
C MET A 1 6.39 -34.60 -14.65
N LYS A 2 6.84 -34.02 -13.53
CA LYS A 2 6.41 -34.34 -12.15
C LYS A 2 6.95 -33.26 -11.20
N ILE A 3 6.02 -32.49 -10.64
CA ILE A 3 5.98 -31.95 -9.27
C ILE A 3 7.22 -31.16 -8.79
N GLN A 4 7.11 -29.82 -8.79
CA GLN A 4 7.65 -28.97 -7.72
C GLN A 4 6.55 -28.02 -7.22
N TYR A 5 5.53 -28.61 -6.58
CA TYR A 5 4.53 -27.94 -5.76
C TYR A 5 5.11 -27.71 -4.36
N LEU A 6 5.97 -26.71 -4.16
CA LEU A 6 6.56 -26.50 -2.83
C LEU A 6 6.94 -25.05 -2.46
N VAL A 7 6.29 -24.06 -3.07
CA VAL A 7 6.43 -22.64 -2.63
C VAL A 7 5.08 -21.97 -2.39
N VAL A 8 4.03 -22.75 -2.07
CA VAL A 8 2.67 -22.23 -1.82
C VAL A 8 2.36 -22.08 -0.32
N ILE A 9 3.28 -22.46 0.58
CA ILE A 9 3.05 -22.45 2.04
C ILE A 9 4.19 -21.72 2.75
N SER A 10 4.38 -20.42 2.50
CA SER A 10 5.19 -19.62 3.44
C SER A 10 4.82 -18.15 3.54
N VAL A 11 3.97 -17.61 2.67
CA VAL A 11 3.54 -16.20 2.77
C VAL A 11 2.15 -16.05 3.41
N CYS A 12 1.36 -17.13 3.51
CA CYS A 12 0.03 -17.10 4.16
C CYS A 12 0.05 -17.06 5.69
N LEU A 13 1.19 -17.29 6.37
CA LEU A 13 1.22 -17.47 7.83
C LEU A 13 1.73 -16.25 8.63
N LEU A 14 2.14 -15.15 8.00
CA LEU A 14 2.59 -13.96 8.73
C LEU A 14 1.54 -12.85 8.89
N PHE A 15 0.32 -13.02 8.36
CA PHE A 15 -0.84 -12.15 8.66
C PHE A 15 -1.92 -12.87 9.48
N SER A 16 -1.55 -13.92 10.22
CA SER A 16 -2.36 -14.35 11.36
C SER A 16 -2.12 -13.35 12.48
N MET A 17 -3.05 -12.40 12.64
CA MET A 17 -3.43 -11.67 13.87
C MET A 17 -3.98 -10.30 13.45
N GLN A 18 -5.25 -10.25 13.02
CA GLN A 18 -6.27 -9.38 13.60
C GLN A 18 -7.61 -9.47 12.84
N SER A 19 -8.63 -9.79 13.62
CA SER A 19 -10.04 -9.45 13.44
C SER A 19 -10.91 -10.27 12.48
N LEU A 20 -11.34 -11.43 13.01
CA LEU A 20 -12.68 -11.98 12.86
C LEU A 20 -13.75 -10.89 13.08
N ALA A 21 -14.67 -10.68 12.13
CA ALA A 21 -16.11 -10.50 12.42
C ALA A 21 -16.97 -10.40 11.15
N LYS A 22 -17.91 -11.35 11.06
CA LYS A 22 -19.24 -11.31 10.43
C LYS A 22 -19.38 -11.22 8.89
N ARG A 23 -19.72 -12.40 8.35
CA ARG A 23 -20.68 -12.65 7.28
C ARG A 23 -21.96 -11.81 7.49
N HIS A 24 -22.59 -11.32 6.42
CA HIS A 24 -23.98 -11.64 6.09
C HIS A 24 -24.34 -11.14 4.66
N TYR A 25 -24.74 -12.12 3.85
CA TYR A 25 -25.59 -12.12 2.66
C TYR A 25 -26.35 -10.81 2.31
N MET A 26 -26.36 -10.44 1.02
CA MET A 26 -27.62 -10.26 0.28
C MET A 26 -27.38 -10.34 -1.24
N HIS A 27 -28.08 -11.29 -1.82
CA HIS A 27 -28.28 -11.53 -3.24
C HIS A 27 -29.38 -10.58 -3.71
N SER A 28 -29.26 -9.95 -4.88
CA SER A 28 -30.42 -9.46 -5.63
C SER A 28 -30.10 -9.37 -7.11
N THR A 29 -30.53 -10.41 -7.81
CA THR A 29 -30.80 -10.45 -9.24
C THR A 29 -32.10 -9.69 -9.52
N THR A 30 -32.07 -8.76 -10.48
CA THR A 30 -33.25 -8.39 -11.27
C THR A 30 -32.83 -8.16 -12.72
N ASN A 31 -33.41 -8.95 -13.62
CA ASN A 31 -33.26 -8.87 -15.07
C ASN A 31 -34.14 -7.75 -15.68
N SER A 32 -33.65 -7.21 -16.79
CA SER A 32 -34.35 -6.74 -17.99
C SER A 32 -35.40 -5.62 -17.87
N SER A 33 -35.17 -4.48 -18.54
CA SER A 33 -35.76 -4.18 -19.86
C SER A 33 -35.42 -2.75 -20.33
N SER A 34 -35.13 -2.65 -21.63
CA SER A 34 -35.04 -1.49 -22.54
C SER A 34 -35.59 -0.13 -22.08
N ASP A 35 -34.76 0.92 -22.17
CA ASP A 35 -35.07 2.15 -22.93
C ASP A 35 -33.81 3.00 -23.12
N SER A 36 -33.72 3.64 -24.28
CA SER A 36 -32.64 4.51 -24.72
C SER A 36 -32.58 5.80 -23.91
N THR A 37 -31.47 6.04 -23.21
CA THR A 37 -30.94 7.38 -22.97
C THR A 37 -29.47 7.26 -22.58
N GLU A 38 -28.67 8.11 -23.21
CA GLU A 38 -27.23 8.32 -23.03
C GLU A 38 -26.91 8.67 -21.57
N TYR A 39 -26.67 7.66 -20.74
CA TYR A 39 -26.09 7.85 -19.42
C TYR A 39 -24.58 7.70 -19.56
N SER A 40 -23.88 8.83 -19.65
CA SER A 40 -22.45 8.88 -19.37
C SER A 40 -22.27 8.35 -17.95
N SER A 41 -21.94 7.06 -17.85
CA SER A 41 -21.56 6.42 -16.61
C SER A 41 -20.23 7.04 -16.21
N VAL A 42 -20.28 8.19 -15.54
CA VAL A 42 -19.22 8.61 -14.63
C VAL A 42 -19.16 7.54 -13.56
N ILE A 43 -18.41 6.48 -13.86
CA ILE A 43 -17.88 5.55 -12.87
C ILE A 43 -17.16 6.47 -11.89
N SER A 44 -17.76 6.71 -10.74
CA SER A 44 -17.07 7.42 -9.68
C SER A 44 -15.89 6.53 -9.32
N VAL A 45 -14.72 6.82 -9.86
CA VAL A 45 -13.47 6.27 -9.33
C VAL A 45 -13.43 6.82 -7.92
N ALA A 46 -13.81 5.98 -6.95
CA ALA A 46 -13.85 6.39 -5.55
C ALA A 46 -12.50 7.00 -5.23
N LYS A 47 -12.50 8.31 -4.95
CA LYS A 47 -11.27 9.06 -4.72
C LYS A 47 -10.63 8.50 -3.47
N ARG A 48 -9.55 7.73 -3.64
CA ARG A 48 -8.87 7.10 -2.52
C ARG A 48 -8.08 8.15 -1.75
N HIS A 49 -8.16 8.11 -0.43
CA HIS A 49 -7.45 9.04 0.44
C HIS A 49 -6.01 8.59 0.66
N TYR A 50 -5.07 9.51 0.51
CA TYR A 50 -3.70 9.27 0.94
C TYR A 50 -3.63 9.29 2.47
N THR A 51 -2.94 8.30 3.01
CA THR A 51 -2.65 8.17 4.43
C THR A 51 -1.15 8.25 4.66
N ALA A 52 -0.72 8.87 5.76
CA ALA A 52 0.68 8.88 6.13
C ALA A 52 1.15 7.42 6.35
N PRO A 53 2.34 7.04 5.84
CA PRO A 53 2.92 5.73 6.14
C PRO A 53 3.13 5.55 7.64
N PRO A 54 3.05 4.33 8.17
CA PRO A 54 3.38 4.05 9.56
C PRO A 54 4.80 4.51 9.87
N THR A 55 4.97 5.27 10.95
CA THR A 55 6.28 5.71 11.42
C THR A 55 6.70 4.87 12.61
N SER A 56 7.97 4.45 12.62
CA SER A 56 8.59 3.86 13.81
C SER A 56 9.20 4.98 14.66
N SER A 57 8.75 5.11 15.91
CA SER A 57 9.37 6.04 16.86
C SER A 57 10.74 5.50 17.26
N THR A 58 11.81 6.17 16.82
CA THR A 58 13.18 5.84 17.18
C THR A 58 13.83 7.05 17.85
N SER A 59 14.51 6.85 18.98
CA SER A 59 15.18 7.92 19.74
C SER A 59 16.62 8.19 19.30
N GLY A 60 17.08 7.53 18.24
CA GLY A 60 18.44 7.61 17.71
C GLY A 60 18.55 8.51 16.47
N TYR A 61 19.67 8.40 15.76
CA TYR A 61 19.87 9.07 14.48
C TYR A 61 18.82 8.59 13.46
N ILE A 62 18.03 9.52 12.94
CA ILE A 62 17.02 9.26 11.90
C ILE A 62 17.52 9.85 10.59
N PRO A 63 17.79 9.03 9.55
CA PRO A 63 18.17 9.51 8.23
C PRO A 63 17.13 10.50 7.68
N VAL A 64 17.62 11.57 7.04
CA VAL A 64 16.79 12.65 6.50
C VAL A 64 16.70 12.51 4.99
N ILE A 65 15.50 12.69 4.45
CA ILE A 65 15.23 12.76 3.01
C ILE A 65 14.59 14.11 2.67
N SER A 66 14.63 14.49 1.39
CA SER A 66 13.92 15.69 0.94
C SER A 66 12.41 15.55 1.13
N ASP A 67 11.72 16.67 1.30
CA ASP A 67 10.27 16.71 1.41
C ASP A 67 9.59 16.18 0.14
N GLU A 68 10.18 16.45 -1.03
CA GLU A 68 9.74 15.91 -2.33
C GLU A 68 9.84 14.38 -2.38
N LEU A 69 10.93 13.81 -1.83
CA LEU A 69 11.04 12.35 -1.75
C LEU A 69 10.05 11.79 -0.74
N MET A 70 9.79 12.50 0.37
CA MET A 70 8.76 12.11 1.33
C MET A 70 7.35 12.12 0.71
N GLU A 71 7.02 13.09 -0.15
CA GLU A 71 5.75 13.09 -0.89
C GLU A 71 5.63 11.84 -1.78
N LYS A 72 6.69 11.49 -2.52
CA LYS A 72 6.75 10.23 -3.28
C LYS A 72 6.62 9.00 -2.39
N CYS A 73 7.18 9.03 -1.18
CA CYS A 73 7.02 7.96 -0.20
C CYS A 73 5.55 7.76 0.19
N VAL A 74 4.82 8.85 0.45
CA VAL A 74 3.37 8.80 0.72
C VAL A 74 2.63 8.24 -0.49
N GLU A 75 2.97 8.68 -1.70
CA GLU A 75 2.33 8.20 -2.92
C GLU A 75 2.51 6.69 -3.11
N ILE A 76 3.77 6.21 -3.15
CA ILE A 76 4.09 4.81 -3.39
C ILE A 76 3.53 3.91 -2.29
N TYR A 77 3.58 4.34 -1.03
CA TYR A 77 2.97 3.59 0.07
C TYR A 77 1.46 3.36 -0.16
N ASN A 78 0.72 4.41 -0.52
CA ASN A 78 -0.72 4.28 -0.72
C ASN A 78 -1.06 3.49 -1.99
N GLN A 79 -0.30 3.65 -3.08
CA GLN A 79 -0.46 2.83 -4.28
C GLN A 79 -0.20 1.34 -3.99
N ALA A 80 0.86 1.03 -3.23
CA ALA A 80 1.14 -0.33 -2.79
C ALA A 80 0.02 -0.88 -1.92
N LYS A 81 -0.43 -0.11 -0.92
CA LYS A 81 -1.54 -0.48 -0.05
C LYS A 81 -2.79 -0.85 -0.86
N TRP A 82 -3.21 0.02 -1.78
CA TRP A 82 -4.41 -0.24 -2.55
C TRP A 82 -4.27 -1.40 -3.53
N LEU A 83 -3.10 -1.60 -4.12
CA LEU A 83 -2.85 -2.77 -4.98
C LEU A 83 -2.85 -4.07 -4.14
N GLY A 84 -2.32 -4.03 -2.92
CA GLY A 84 -2.40 -5.14 -1.97
C GLY A 84 -3.85 -5.49 -1.60
N GLU A 85 -4.68 -4.48 -1.31
CA GLU A 85 -6.12 -4.64 -1.08
C GLU A 85 -6.83 -5.23 -2.32
N GLU A 86 -6.49 -4.76 -3.52
CA GLU A 86 -7.04 -5.29 -4.77
C GLU A 86 -6.65 -6.76 -5.00
N LEU A 87 -5.37 -7.10 -4.79
CA LEU A 87 -4.85 -8.47 -4.89
C LEU A 87 -5.58 -9.41 -3.92
N GLN A 88 -5.79 -8.98 -2.68
CA GLN A 88 -6.49 -9.78 -1.66
C GLN A 88 -7.94 -10.11 -2.05
N ASN A 89 -8.59 -9.23 -2.80
CA ASN A 89 -9.99 -9.39 -3.23
C ASN A 89 -10.13 -9.96 -4.65
N THR A 90 -9.03 -10.21 -5.36
CA THR A 90 -9.06 -10.70 -6.74
C THR A 90 -9.27 -12.21 -6.80
N TYR A 91 -10.29 -12.66 -7.51
CA TYR A 91 -10.44 -14.06 -7.89
C TYR A 91 -9.54 -14.40 -9.09
N VAL A 92 -8.79 -15.49 -9.00
CA VAL A 92 -7.91 -15.98 -10.07
C VAL A 92 -8.46 -17.28 -10.65
N ASN A 93 -8.74 -17.28 -11.95
CA ASN A 93 -9.06 -18.52 -12.65
C ASN A 93 -7.76 -19.28 -12.96
N GLN A 94 -7.43 -20.27 -12.14
CA GLN A 94 -6.22 -21.08 -12.26
C GLN A 94 -6.10 -21.87 -13.57
N TYR A 95 -7.21 -22.07 -14.30
CA TYR A 95 -7.20 -22.76 -15.60
C TYR A 95 -7.00 -21.80 -16.77
N SER A 96 -6.96 -20.48 -16.53
CA SER A 96 -6.70 -19.46 -17.53
C SER A 96 -5.31 -18.87 -17.33
N GLN A 97 -4.40 -19.16 -18.27
CA GLN A 97 -3.05 -18.60 -18.25
C GLN A 97 -3.07 -17.07 -18.20
N THR A 98 -4.00 -16.43 -18.92
CA THR A 98 -4.16 -14.97 -18.90
C THR A 98 -4.55 -14.45 -17.52
N SER A 99 -5.50 -15.12 -16.84
CA SER A 99 -5.91 -14.73 -15.48
C SER A 99 -4.75 -14.84 -14.49
N VAL A 100 -4.00 -15.95 -14.55
CA VAL A 100 -2.83 -16.18 -13.71
C VAL A 100 -1.72 -15.15 -13.99
N ASN A 101 -1.42 -14.89 -15.26
CA ASN A 101 -0.40 -13.91 -15.66
C ASN A 101 -0.76 -12.50 -15.18
N ASN A 102 -2.02 -12.09 -15.34
CA ASN A 102 -2.47 -10.76 -14.90
C ASN A 102 -2.33 -10.60 -13.38
N TYR A 103 -2.70 -11.62 -12.60
CA TYR A 103 -2.52 -11.61 -11.15
C TYR A 103 -1.03 -11.54 -10.77
N ASN A 104 -0.18 -12.39 -11.38
CA ASN A 104 1.26 -12.42 -11.10
C ASN A 104 1.97 -11.11 -11.46
N ASN A 105 1.51 -10.41 -12.50
CA ASN A 105 2.03 -9.09 -12.87
C ASN A 105 1.73 -8.05 -11.77
N LYS A 106 0.50 -8.05 -11.23
CA LYS A 106 0.13 -7.18 -10.11
C LYS A 106 0.90 -7.51 -8.83
N VAL A 107 1.13 -8.80 -8.55
CA VAL A 107 1.99 -9.21 -7.42
C VAL A 107 3.40 -8.66 -7.59
N SER A 108 4.00 -8.80 -8.78
CA SER A 108 5.33 -8.27 -9.06
C SER A 108 5.39 -6.75 -8.90
N GLN A 109 4.38 -6.02 -9.41
CA GLN A 109 4.29 -4.58 -9.24
C GLN A 109 4.17 -4.18 -7.76
N HIS A 110 3.34 -4.88 -6.98
CA HIS A 110 3.21 -4.68 -5.54
C HIS A 110 4.55 -4.84 -4.81
N GLN A 111 5.29 -5.92 -5.12
CA GLN A 111 6.59 -6.17 -4.50
C GLN A 111 7.63 -5.10 -4.86
N ASN A 112 7.63 -4.61 -6.09
CA ASN A 112 8.52 -3.52 -6.51
C ASN A 112 8.25 -2.23 -5.74
N MET A 113 6.97 -1.88 -5.56
CA MET A 113 6.59 -0.69 -4.78
C MET A 113 6.99 -0.81 -3.31
N ILE A 114 6.77 -1.97 -2.69
CA ILE A 114 7.19 -2.22 -1.29
C ILE A 114 8.71 -2.16 -1.15
N THR A 115 9.45 -2.77 -2.08
CA THR A 115 10.92 -2.76 -2.06
C THR A 115 11.46 -1.34 -2.18
N TRP A 116 10.93 -0.57 -3.14
CA TRP A 116 11.32 0.82 -3.33
C TRP A 116 11.01 1.65 -2.09
N PHE A 117 9.82 1.50 -1.49
CA PHE A 117 9.43 2.20 -0.28
C PHE A 117 10.37 1.87 0.89
N ASN A 118 10.66 0.59 1.13
CA ASN A 118 11.54 0.18 2.22
C ASN A 118 12.96 0.74 2.07
N GLN A 119 13.47 0.81 0.84
CA GLN A 119 14.81 1.32 0.57
C GLN A 119 14.91 2.85 0.70
N ASN A 120 13.87 3.56 0.22
CA ASN A 120 13.93 5.01 0.08
C ASN A 120 13.27 5.77 1.23
N CYS A 121 12.32 5.15 1.93
CA CYS A 121 11.39 5.83 2.81
C CYS A 121 11.36 5.29 4.24
N ALA A 122 11.38 3.96 4.41
CA ALA A 122 11.18 3.35 5.72
C ALA A 122 12.23 3.84 6.74
N GLY A 123 11.75 4.30 7.89
CA GLY A 123 12.59 4.81 8.98
C GLY A 123 13.29 6.14 8.70
N LYS A 124 12.91 6.87 7.64
CA LYS A 124 13.45 8.19 7.31
C LYS A 124 12.45 9.28 7.62
N GLN A 125 12.95 10.47 7.91
CA GLN A 125 12.12 11.66 8.14
C GLN A 125 12.29 12.67 7.01
N SER A 126 11.27 13.51 6.82
CA SER A 126 11.38 14.64 5.90
C SER A 126 12.34 15.69 6.46
N ARG A 127 12.87 16.53 5.58
CA ARG A 127 13.77 17.60 5.97
C ARG A 127 13.05 18.63 6.82
N SER A 128 11.84 19.02 6.45
CA SER A 128 11.01 19.92 7.26
C SER A 128 10.74 19.38 8.67
N ALA A 129 10.50 18.08 8.82
CA ALA A 129 10.31 17.46 10.13
C ALA A 129 11.60 17.50 10.97
N CYS A 130 12.74 17.23 10.36
CA CYS A 130 14.04 17.34 11.02
C CYS A 130 14.33 18.76 11.48
N GLU A 131 14.13 19.76 10.60
CA GLU A 131 14.39 21.17 10.90
C GLU A 131 13.45 21.68 12.02
N ALA A 132 12.18 21.28 12.01
CA ALA A 132 11.24 21.60 13.08
C ALA A 132 11.68 21.01 14.43
N ALA A 133 12.10 19.74 14.45
CA ALA A 133 12.62 19.10 15.65
C ALA A 133 13.92 19.76 16.15
N GLN A 134 14.82 20.12 15.24
CA GLN A 134 16.06 20.82 15.53
C GLN A 134 15.80 22.17 16.20
N GLU A 135 14.88 22.97 15.65
CA GLU A 135 14.56 24.29 16.20
C GLU A 135 13.94 24.20 17.59
N LEU A 136 13.03 23.24 17.82
CA LEU A 136 12.44 23.02 19.14
C LEU A 136 13.49 22.56 20.17
N ASN A 137 14.39 21.67 19.80
CA ASN A 137 15.46 21.20 20.68
C ASN A 137 16.46 22.31 21.02
N ARG A 138 16.80 23.17 20.05
CA ARG A 138 17.66 24.34 20.27
C ARG A 138 17.06 25.28 21.32
N LYS A 139 15.74 25.53 21.28
CA LYS A 139 15.04 26.34 22.30
C LYS A 139 15.11 25.72 23.70
N ASN A 140 15.19 24.40 23.78
CA ASN A 140 15.30 23.66 25.04
C ASN A 140 16.75 23.43 25.49
N GLY A 141 17.76 24.00 24.80
CA GLY A 141 19.17 23.77 25.12
C GLY A 141 19.66 22.34 24.84
N ILE A 142 18.91 21.57 24.06
CA ILE A 142 19.22 20.18 23.72
C ILE A 142 20.07 20.16 22.44
N LYS A 143 21.14 19.37 22.41
CA LYS A 143 21.98 19.18 21.22
C LYS A 143 21.19 18.47 20.11
N THR A 144 21.43 18.86 18.87
CA THR A 144 20.69 18.37 17.70
C THR A 144 21.59 17.72 16.67
N GLN A 145 21.05 16.78 15.90
CA GLN A 145 21.70 16.25 14.71
C GLN A 145 21.59 17.21 13.52
N SER A 146 22.43 17.01 12.50
CA SER A 146 22.30 17.69 11.20
C SER A 146 21.07 17.19 10.45
N CYS A 147 20.42 18.09 9.70
CA CYS A 147 19.35 17.78 8.75
C CYS A 147 19.83 17.71 7.28
N TYR A 148 21.15 17.61 7.08
CA TYR A 148 21.86 17.58 5.80
C TYR A 148 22.74 16.34 5.71
#